data_AF-A0A182P0L4-F1
#
_entry.id   AF-A0A182P0L4-F1
#
_cell.length_a   1.000
_cell.length_b   1.000
_cell.length_c   1.000
_cell.angle_alpha   90.00
_cell.angle_beta   90.00
_cell.angle_gamma   90.00
#
_symmetry.space_group_name_H-M   'P 1'
#
loop_
_entity.id
_entity.type
_entity.pdbx_description
1 polymer ?
#
loop_
_entity_poly.entity_id
_entity_poly.type
_entity_poly.pdbx_seq_one_letter_code
_entity_poly.pdbx_strand_id
1 'polypeptide(L)' 'MLTHLPDYTFMNGRVTPFGSNQKKRIMQQREIAKQIVTLSKEMDFAVERQERIKAAAEEAKRKLLAERLKPKGYLLLKQK' A
#
# COMPACT_ATOMS: atom_id res chain seq x y z
N MET A 1 -31.18 4.73 -4.34
CA MET A 1 -30.88 6.11 -3.86
C MET A 1 -31.39 7.08 -4.91
N LEU A 2 -32.34 7.95 -4.53
CA LEU A 2 -33.21 8.72 -5.43
C LEU A 2 -32.47 9.69 -6.38
N THR A 3 -31.25 10.11 -6.03
CA THR A 3 -30.55 11.24 -6.67
C THR A 3 -29.50 10.86 -7.72
N HIS A 4 -29.30 9.57 -7.97
CA HIS A 4 -28.26 9.11 -8.92
C HIS A 4 -28.79 8.84 -10.32
N LEU A 5 -30.09 8.54 -10.45
CA LEU A 5 -30.74 8.30 -11.72
C LEU A 5 -31.14 9.62 -12.39
N PRO A 6 -31.27 9.65 -13.72
CA PRO A 6 -31.77 10.81 -14.42
C PRO A 6 -33.26 11.04 -14.13
N ASP A 7 -33.65 12.31 -14.00
CA ASP A 7 -35.04 12.70 -13.70
C ASP A 7 -36.01 12.45 -14.87
N TYR A 8 -35.49 12.29 -16.09
CA TYR A 8 -36.27 11.98 -17.30
C TYR A 8 -35.47 11.12 -18.29
N THR A 9 -36.17 10.51 -19.24
CA THR A 9 -35.58 9.75 -20.36
C THR A 9 -36.31 10.07 -21.66
N PHE A 10 -35.63 9.91 -22.80
CA PHE A 10 -36.25 10.13 -24.10
C PHE A 10 -37.08 8.92 -24.52
N MET A 11 -38.27 9.14 -25.07
CA MET A 11 -39.15 8.07 -25.60
C MET A 11 -38.46 7.18 -26.65
N ASN A 12 -37.50 7.74 -27.37
CA ASN A 12 -36.71 7.05 -28.39
C ASN A 12 -35.59 6.17 -27.80
N GLY A 13 -35.50 6.02 -26.48
CA GLY A 13 -34.46 5.23 -25.79
C GLY A 13 -33.06 5.85 -25.80
N ARG A 14 -32.92 7.11 -26.20
CA ARG A 14 -31.64 7.82 -26.17
C ARG A 14 -31.22 8.06 -24.73
N VAL A 15 -29.91 8.01 -24.48
CA VAL A 15 -29.35 8.30 -23.16
C VAL A 15 -29.56 9.77 -22.78
N THR A 16 -29.96 10.00 -21.54
CA THR A 16 -30.09 11.34 -20.99
C THR A 16 -28.69 11.92 -20.74
N PRO A 17 -28.37 13.12 -21.25
CA PRO A 17 -27.09 13.75 -20.96
C PRO A 17 -26.96 14.05 -19.46
N PHE A 18 -25.74 13.98 -18.93
CA PHE A 18 -25.50 14.26 -17.52
C PHE A 18 -25.84 15.71 -17.16
N GLY A 19 -26.56 15.89 -16.04
CA GLY A 19 -26.72 17.20 -15.43
C GLY A 19 -25.37 17.76 -14.94
N SER A 20 -25.23 19.09 -14.90
CA SER A 20 -23.99 19.77 -14.49
C SER A 20 -23.50 19.32 -13.11
N ASN A 21 -24.40 19.23 -12.13
CA ASN A 21 -24.08 18.78 -10.77
C ASN A 21 -23.79 17.28 -10.69
N GLN A 22 -24.45 16.46 -11.51
CA GLN A 22 -24.19 15.02 -11.57
C GLN A 22 -22.77 14.78 -12.11
N LYS A 23 -22.40 15.48 -13.19
CA LYS A 23 -21.05 15.45 -13.74
C LYS A 23 -20.01 15.93 -12.71
N LYS A 24 -20.29 17.03 -11.99
CA LYS A 24 -19.40 17.55 -10.93
C LYS A 24 -19.14 16.50 -9.85
N ARG A 25 -20.19 15.85 -9.35
CA ARG A 25 -20.07 14.77 -8.34
C ARG A 25 -19.23 13.60 -8.85
N ILE A 26 -19.47 13.15 -10.08
CA ILE A 26 -18.71 12.05 -10.68
C ILE A 26 -17.21 12.40 -10.78
N MET A 27 -16.89 13.63 -11.20
CA MET A 27 -15.50 14.08 -11.28
C MET A 27 -14.84 14.14 -9.90
N GLN A 28 -15.53 14.67 -8.89
CA GLN A 28 -15.03 14.71 -7.51
C GLN A 28 -14.82 13.30 -6.94
N GLN A 29 -15.76 12.38 -7.16
CA GLN A 29 -15.61 10.99 -6.73
C GLN A 29 -14.42 10.31 -7.40
N ARG A 30 -14.18 10.59 -8.69
CA ARG A 30 -13.03 10.09 -9.41
C ARG A 30 -11.71 10.63 -8.86
N GLU A 31 -11.65 11.91 -8.49
CA GLU A 31 -10.46 12.51 -7.87
C GLU A 31 -10.18 11.90 -6.50
N ILE A 32 -11.21 11.74 -5.67
CA ILE A 32 -11.10 11.09 -4.35
C ILE A 32 -10.62 9.65 -4.51
N ALA A 33 -11.22 8.88 -5.42
CA ALA A 33 -10.81 7.50 -5.69
C ALA A 33 -9.34 7.42 -6.15
N LYS A 34 -8.91 8.36 -7.00
CA LYS A 34 -7.50 8.45 -7.42
C LYS A 34 -6.57 8.69 -6.22
N GLN A 35 -6.92 9.61 -5.33
CA GLN A 35 -6.15 9.91 -4.12
C GLN A 35 -6.07 8.72 -3.17
N ILE A 36 -7.19 8.00 -2.96
CA ILE A 36 -7.22 6.80 -2.13
C ILE A 36 -6.26 5.74 -2.67
N VAL A 37 -6.30 5.48 -3.98
CA VAL A 37 -5.43 4.49 -4.61
C VAL A 37 -3.95 4.88 -4.52
N THR A 38 -3.61 6.16 -4.68
CA THR A 38 -2.21 6.60 -4.55
C THR A 38 -1.71 6.45 -3.13
N LEU A 39 -2.49 6.91 -2.14
CA LEU A 39 -2.10 6.84 -0.72
C LEU A 39 -1.97 5.38 -0.24
N SER A 40 -2.88 4.50 -0.66
CA SER A 40 -2.80 3.08 -0.33
C SER A 40 -1.49 2.47 -0.85
N LYS A 41 -1.14 2.74 -2.12
CA LYS A 41 0.10 2.23 -2.72
C LYS A 41 1.34 2.75 -2.01
N GLU A 42 1.35 4.01 -1.61
CA GLU A 42 2.47 4.61 -0.86
C GLU A 42 2.64 3.95 0.51
N MET A 43 1.54 3.69 1.20
CA MET A 43 1.56 3.00 2.49
C MET A 43 2.06 1.56 2.35
N ASP A 44 1.53 0.80 1.39
CA ASP A 44 1.96 -0.58 1.13
C ASP A 44 3.46 -0.64 0.83
N PHE A 45 3.94 0.27 -0.03
CA PHE A 45 5.36 0.39 -0.32
C PHE A 45 6.21 0.70 0.92
N ALA A 46 5.74 1.58 1.81
CA ALA A 46 6.46 1.93 3.02
C ALA A 46 6.59 0.74 3.99
N VAL A 47 5.52 -0.06 4.13
CA VAL A 47 5.52 -1.27 4.95
C VAL A 47 6.50 -2.29 4.39
N GLU A 48 6.40 -2.63 3.10
CA GLU A 48 7.32 -3.58 2.46
C GLU A 48 8.78 -3.13 2.56
N ARG A 49 9.05 -1.84 2.34
CA ARG A 49 10.39 -1.28 2.44
C ARG A 49 10.95 -1.45 3.86
N GLN A 50 10.14 -1.19 4.88
CA GLN A 50 10.58 -1.29 6.26
C GLN A 50 10.89 -2.75 6.65
N GLU A 51 10.08 -3.70 6.19
CA GLU A 51 10.35 -5.13 6.38
C GLU A 51 11.65 -5.56 5.72
N ARG A 52 11.90 -5.12 4.48
CA ARG A 52 13.17 -5.39 3.76
C ARG A 52 14.38 -4.84 4.50
N ILE A 53 14.28 -3.61 5.04
CA ILE A 53 15.38 -3.00 5.81
C ILE A 53 15.65 -3.80 7.10
N LYS A 54 14.61 -4.22 7.81
CA LYS A 54 14.75 -5.06 9.02
C LYS A 54 15.40 -6.40 8.70
N ALA A 55 14.93 -7.08 7.65
CA ALA A 55 15.49 -8.35 7.22
C ALA A 55 16.98 -8.22 6.82
N ALA A 56 17.34 -7.19 6.06
CA ALA A 56 18.72 -6.93 5.68
C ALA A 56 19.61 -6.63 6.90
N ALA A 57 19.11 -5.87 7.87
CA ALA A 57 19.84 -5.59 9.11
C ALA A 57 20.05 -6.85 9.97
N GLU A 58 19.06 -7.74 10.04
CA GLU A 58 19.21 -9.03 10.71
C GLU A 58 20.20 -9.94 9.98
N GLU A 59 20.13 -10.02 8.66
CA GLU A 59 21.05 -10.83 7.86
C GLU A 59 22.50 -10.33 8.02
N ALA A 60 22.71 -9.02 7.99
CA ALA A 60 24.03 -8.42 8.24
C ALA A 60 24.56 -8.77 9.64
N LYS A 61 23.70 -8.72 10.68
CA LYS A 61 24.08 -9.15 12.03
C LYS A 61 24.43 -10.64 12.08
N ARG A 62 23.64 -11.50 11.41
CA ARG A 62 23.89 -12.95 11.36
C ARG A 62 25.20 -13.26 10.64
N LYS A 63 25.48 -12.59 9.51
CA LYS A 63 26.75 -12.70 8.77
C LYS A 63 27.93 -12.28 9.65
N LEU A 64 27.83 -11.12 10.32
CA LEU A 64 28.86 -10.65 11.23
C LEU A 64 29.12 -11.64 12.37
N LEU A 65 28.07 -12.25 12.95
CA LEU A 65 28.22 -13.28 13.98
C LEU A 65 28.85 -14.56 13.45
N ALA A 66 28.52 -14.99 12.23
CA ALA A 66 29.08 -16.17 11.59
C ALA A 66 30.56 -15.99 11.22
N GLU A 67 30.96 -14.77 10.86
CA GLU A 67 32.34 -14.39 10.57
C GLU A 67 33.19 -14.23 11.84
N ARG A 68 32.59 -14.23 13.04
CA ARG A 68 33.37 -14.16 14.28
C ARG A 68 34.25 -15.40 14.42
N LEU A 69 35.50 -15.16 14.82
CA LEU A 69 36.41 -16.25 15.17
C LEU A 69 35.86 -17.10 16.31
N LYS A 70 36.21 -18.39 16.27
CA LYS A 70 35.91 -19.34 17.35
C LYS A 70 36.39 -18.80 18.70
N PRO A 71 35.62 -19.01 19.78
CA PRO A 71 36.03 -18.59 21.12
C PRO A 71 37.33 -19.31 21.52
N LYS A 72 38.21 -18.61 22.23
CA LYS A 72 39.54 -19.12 22.64
C LYS A 72 39.67 -19.27 24.15
N GLY A 73 40.65 -20.06 24.58
CA GLY A 73 41.12 -20.13 25.97
C GLY A 73 40.12 -20.80 26.94
N TYR A 74 39.93 -20.19 28.12
CA TYR A 74 39.09 -20.70 29.20
C TYR A 74 37.62 -20.94 28.82
N LEU A 75 37.15 -20.31 27.74
CA LEU A 75 35.79 -20.49 27.21
C LEU A 75 35.56 -21.90 26.61
N LEU A 76 36.62 -22.61 26.24
CA LEU A 76 36.54 -24.00 25.78
C LEU A 76 36.48 -25.00 26.95
N LEU A 77 37.09 -24.66 28.09
CA LEU A 77 37.14 -25.53 29.28
C LEU A 77 35.81 -25.63 30.03
N LYS A 78 34.91 -24.64 29.85
CA LYS A 78 33.58 -24.60 30.46
C LYS A 78 32.49 -25.38 29.72
N GLN A 79 32.76 -25.88 28.51
CA GLN A 79 31.77 -26.63 27.70
C GLN A 79 31.80 -28.15 27.95
N LYS A 80 32.43 -28.60 29.04
CA LYS A 80 32.47 -30.01 29.44
C LYS A 80 31.46 -30.30 30.53
#